data_AF-A0A2D4XPE2-F1
#
_entry.id   AF-A0A2D4XPE2-F1
#
_cell.length_a   1.000
_cell.length_b   1.000
_cell.length_c   1.000
_cell.angle_alpha   90.00
_cell.angle_beta   90.00
_cell.angle_gamma   90.00
#
_symmetry.space_group_name_H-M   'P 1'
#
loop_
_entity.id
_entity.type
_entity.pdbx_description
1 polymer ?
#
loop_
_entity_poly.entity_id
_entity_poly.type
_entity_poly.pdbx_seq_one_letter_code
_entity_poly.pdbx_strand_id
1 'polypeptide(L)'
;MGWSSAPEHNVVLTDEQTNYLNILASRLPFDIVVTSGFRTPERQTRAMFYKIEQGEDITKLYLDKAFANSVISAYPDLQEGAKAVQAYVDRGGGKTMHLSGNAIDLRTRDLTLEQRKIILDTVEEMGDRGLYEPVPPHIDISFRQDYTPKKKNLIIPYLIIAGVLWMAT
;
A
#
# COMPACT_ATOMS: atom_id res chain seq x y z
N MET A 1 -17.44 -5.91 -6.47
CA MET A 1 -16.67 -4.91 -7.23
C MET A 1 -15.20 -5.31 -7.21
N GLY A 2 -14.41 -4.73 -8.10
CA GLY A 2 -12.99 -5.02 -8.26
C GLY A 2 -12.12 -3.79 -8.08
N TRP A 3 -10.84 -3.97 -8.32
CA TRP A 3 -9.88 -2.89 -8.41
C TRP A 3 -9.00 -3.09 -9.66
N SER A 4 -8.44 -2.00 -10.16
CA SER A 4 -7.45 -2.03 -11.23
C SER A 4 -6.27 -1.12 -10.90
N SER A 5 -5.11 -1.41 -11.47
CA SER A 5 -3.96 -0.50 -11.42
C SER A 5 -4.04 0.52 -12.54
N ALA A 6 -3.77 1.79 -12.23
CA ALA A 6 -3.63 2.82 -13.25
C ALA A 6 -2.37 2.53 -14.12
N PRO A 7 -2.53 2.20 -15.41
CA PRO A 7 -1.42 1.73 -16.24
C PRO A 7 -0.33 2.80 -16.41
N GLU A 8 -0.69 4.08 -16.36
CA GLU A 8 0.23 5.20 -16.49
C GLU A 8 1.18 5.37 -15.28
N HIS A 9 0.93 4.68 -14.17
CA HIS A 9 1.68 4.86 -12.92
C HIS A 9 2.70 3.76 -12.61
N ASN A 10 2.83 2.72 -13.46
CA ASN A 10 3.70 1.55 -13.20
C ASN A 10 3.55 1.05 -11.75
N VAL A 11 2.30 0.76 -11.36
CA VAL A 11 1.97 0.38 -9.99
C VAL A 11 2.64 -0.96 -9.67
N VAL A 12 3.36 -1.00 -8.55
CA VAL A 12 3.95 -2.24 -8.02
C VAL A 12 3.25 -2.54 -6.70
N LEU A 13 2.75 -3.76 -6.56
CA LEU A 13 2.05 -4.23 -5.37
C LEU A 13 2.77 -5.43 -4.79
N THR A 14 2.85 -5.47 -3.47
CA THR A 14 3.16 -6.70 -2.72
C THR A 14 1.93 -7.60 -2.67
N ASP A 15 2.13 -8.88 -2.36
CA ASP A 15 1.01 -9.81 -2.12
C ASP A 15 0.07 -9.29 -1.02
N GLU A 16 0.63 -8.65 0.01
CA GLU A 16 -0.12 -8.00 1.09
C GLU A 16 -1.03 -6.89 0.56
N GLN A 17 -0.49 -5.98 -0.27
CA GLN A 17 -1.26 -4.90 -0.89
C GLN A 17 -2.36 -5.44 -1.80
N THR A 18 -2.05 -6.49 -2.58
CA THR A 18 -3.03 -7.17 -3.42
C THR A 18 -4.16 -7.78 -2.60
N ASN A 19 -3.85 -8.46 -1.50
CA ASN A 19 -4.85 -9.04 -0.59
C ASN A 19 -5.71 -7.95 0.07
N TYR A 20 -5.08 -6.88 0.54
CA TYR A 20 -5.76 -5.71 1.09
C TYR A 20 -6.77 -5.13 0.09
N LEU A 21 -6.34 -4.87 -1.14
CA LEU A 21 -7.17 -4.32 -2.21
C LEU A 21 -8.35 -5.23 -2.56
N ASN A 22 -8.15 -6.56 -2.57
CA ASN A 22 -9.22 -7.52 -2.78
C ASN A 22 -10.30 -7.42 -1.68
N ILE A 23 -9.88 -7.31 -0.42
CA ILE A 23 -10.79 -7.17 0.73
C ILE A 23 -11.53 -5.83 0.64
N LEU A 24 -10.80 -4.72 0.45
CA LEU A 24 -11.40 -3.40 0.34
C LEU A 24 -12.41 -3.33 -0.82
N ALA A 25 -12.02 -3.74 -2.02
CA ALA A 25 -12.90 -3.72 -3.19
C ALA A 25 -14.15 -4.61 -3.02
N SER A 26 -14.06 -5.70 -2.25
CA SER A 26 -15.22 -6.55 -1.95
C SER A 26 -16.27 -5.87 -1.07
N ARG A 27 -15.89 -4.85 -0.31
CA ARG A 27 -16.76 -4.08 0.60
C ARG A 27 -17.33 -2.81 -0.03
N LEU A 28 -16.81 -2.41 -1.19
CA LEU A 28 -17.22 -1.18 -1.86
C LEU A 28 -18.33 -1.44 -2.90
N PRO A 29 -19.30 -0.52 -3.06
CA PRO A 29 -20.35 -0.63 -4.05
C PRO A 29 -19.93 -0.12 -5.44
N PHE A 30 -18.65 0.17 -5.67
CA PHE A 30 -18.06 0.58 -6.95
C PHE A 30 -16.60 0.09 -7.08
N ASP A 31 -16.10 0.10 -8.32
CA ASP A 31 -14.70 -0.25 -8.58
C ASP A 31 -13.75 0.90 -8.19
N ILE A 32 -12.53 0.55 -7.78
CA ILE A 32 -11.49 1.52 -7.42
C ILE A 32 -10.26 1.39 -8.32
N VAL A 33 -9.51 2.49 -8.45
CA VAL A 33 -8.28 2.53 -9.24
C VAL A 33 -7.10 2.88 -8.34
N VAL A 34 -6.09 2.01 -8.33
CA VAL A 34 -4.87 2.17 -7.55
C VAL A 34 -3.84 2.94 -8.37
N THR A 35 -3.26 4.00 -7.80
CA THR A 35 -2.24 4.84 -8.46
C THR A 35 -0.84 4.67 -7.87
N SER A 36 -0.73 4.09 -6.67
CA SER A 36 0.56 3.75 -6.05
C SER A 36 0.39 2.61 -5.06
N GLY A 37 1.45 1.84 -4.90
CA GLY A 37 1.58 0.75 -3.93
C GLY A 37 2.95 0.80 -3.29
N PHE A 38 3.74 -0.26 -3.43
CA PHE A 38 5.11 -0.29 -2.96
C PHE A 38 5.97 0.76 -3.69
N ARG A 39 6.76 1.52 -2.92
CA ARG A 39 7.72 2.49 -3.46
C ARG A 39 9.12 2.11 -3.02
N THR A 40 10.05 2.09 -3.98
CA THR A 40 11.49 2.10 -3.68
C THR A 40 11.89 3.45 -3.10
N PRO A 41 13.07 3.58 -2.47
CA PRO A 41 13.58 4.87 -2.02
C PRO A 41 13.52 5.94 -3.12
N GLU A 42 13.98 5.60 -4.32
CA GLU A 42 13.96 6.51 -5.47
C GLU A 42 12.53 6.95 -5.87
N ARG A 43 11.56 6.04 -5.88
CA ARG A 43 10.15 6.40 -6.16
C ARG A 43 9.56 7.29 -5.07
N GLN A 44 9.88 7.00 -3.81
CA GLN A 44 9.45 7.83 -2.69
C GLN A 44 10.07 9.22 -2.77
N THR A 45 11.36 9.33 -3.09
CA THR A 45 12.04 10.61 -3.30
C THR A 45 11.37 11.41 -4.41
N ARG A 46 11.03 10.81 -5.56
CA ARG A 46 10.27 11.49 -6.62
C ARG A 46 8.94 12.04 -6.12
N ALA A 47 8.19 11.25 -5.35
CA ALA A 47 6.91 11.71 -4.79
C ALA A 47 7.08 12.88 -3.82
N MET A 48 8.14 12.86 -3.01
CA MET A 48 8.47 13.96 -2.09
C MET A 48 8.93 15.21 -2.85
N PHE A 49 9.76 15.06 -3.89
CA PHE A 49 10.22 16.17 -4.73
C PHE A 49 9.05 16.82 -5.46
N TYR A 50 8.12 16.03 -5.99
CA TYR A 50 6.90 16.57 -6.58
C TYR A 50 6.12 17.44 -5.59
N LYS A 51 5.94 17.00 -4.33
CA LYS A 51 5.29 17.80 -3.30
C LYS A 51 6.04 19.11 -3.00
N ILE A 52 7.38 19.08 -2.98
CA ILE A 52 8.22 20.29 -2.86
C ILE A 52 7.98 21.24 -4.04
N GLU A 53 7.95 20.73 -5.28
CA GLU A 53 7.67 21.51 -6.50
C GLU A 53 6.29 22.17 -6.47
N GLN A 54 5.31 21.52 -5.85
CA GLN A 54 3.96 22.08 -5.65
C GLN A 54 3.87 23.06 -4.47
N GLY A 55 4.99 23.33 -3.77
CA GLY A 55 5.04 24.25 -2.64
C GLY A 55 4.54 23.67 -1.31
N GLU A 56 4.40 22.34 -1.20
CA GLU A 56 4.08 21.72 0.09
C GLU A 56 5.25 21.78 1.06
N ASP A 57 4.94 22.00 2.33
CA ASP A 57 5.90 21.93 3.42
C ASP A 57 6.04 20.47 3.90
N ILE A 58 7.01 19.76 3.32
CA ILE A 58 7.32 18.36 3.66
C ILE A 58 7.58 18.17 5.16
N THR A 59 8.12 19.20 5.84
CA THR A 59 8.39 19.09 7.27
C THR A 59 7.11 18.92 8.07
N LYS A 60 5.94 19.34 7.58
CA LYS A 60 4.65 19.12 8.25
C LYS A 60 4.08 17.72 8.03
N LEU A 61 4.49 17.04 6.96
CA LEU A 61 4.00 15.71 6.61
C LEU A 61 4.69 14.59 7.40
N TYR A 62 5.95 14.81 7.79
CA TYR A 62 6.75 13.79 8.47
C TYR A 62 6.97 14.12 9.94
N LEU A 63 6.82 13.11 10.80
CA LEU A 63 7.17 13.22 12.22
C LEU A 63 8.68 13.37 12.42
N ASP A 64 9.47 12.62 11.64
CA ASP A 64 10.93 12.74 11.63
C ASP A 64 11.35 13.98 10.82
N LYS A 65 11.57 15.10 11.54
CA LYS A 65 12.00 16.36 10.92
C LYS A 65 13.41 16.29 10.34
N ALA A 66 14.29 15.47 10.92
CA ALA A 66 15.64 15.28 10.40
C ALA A 66 15.58 14.61 9.02
N PHE A 67 14.75 13.57 8.88
CA PHE A 67 14.47 12.96 7.59
C PHE A 67 13.91 13.96 6.57
N ALA A 68 12.86 14.70 6.93
CA ALA A 68 12.26 15.69 6.04
C ALA A 68 13.30 16.72 5.55
N ASN A 69 14.11 17.25 6.46
CA ASN A 69 15.16 18.22 6.14
C ASN A 69 16.26 17.62 5.25
N SER A 70 16.62 16.34 5.46
CA SER A 70 17.58 15.66 4.58
C SER A 70 17.06 15.56 3.15
N VAL A 71 15.77 15.25 2.95
CA VAL A 71 15.18 15.19 1.60
C VAL A 71 15.06 16.58 0.98
N ILE A 72 14.65 17.59 1.74
CA ILE A 72 14.60 18.98 1.27
C ILE A 72 15.98 19.46 0.81
N SER A 73 17.01 19.17 1.60
CA SER A 73 18.40 19.56 1.29
C SER A 73 18.95 18.86 0.05
N ALA A 74 18.44 17.66 -0.25
CA ALA A 74 18.82 16.89 -1.42
C ALA A 74 18.12 17.33 -2.71
N TYR A 75 17.03 18.10 -2.64
CA TYR A 75 16.30 18.54 -3.83
C TYR A 75 17.15 19.51 -4.69
N PRO A 76 17.23 19.35 -6.03
CA PRO A 76 16.52 18.38 -6.89
C PRO A 76 17.32 17.11 -7.24
N ASP A 77 18.41 16.80 -6.53
CA ASP A 77 19.23 15.61 -6.78
C ASP A 77 18.53 14.33 -6.29
N LEU A 78 18.00 13.57 -7.25
CA LEU A 78 17.26 12.34 -6.99
C LEU A 78 18.13 11.26 -6.34
N GLN A 79 19.43 11.20 -6.64
CA GLN A 79 20.32 10.19 -6.08
C GLN A 79 20.61 10.49 -4.61
N GLU A 80 20.91 11.75 -4.27
CA GLU A 80 21.08 12.16 -2.87
C GLU A 80 19.77 12.02 -2.08
N GLY A 81 18.63 12.36 -2.69
CA GLY A 81 17.33 12.19 -2.06
C GLY A 81 17.00 10.71 -1.83
N ALA A 82 17.34 9.82 -2.75
CA ALA A 82 17.16 8.38 -2.59
C ALA A 82 18.03 7.81 -1.46
N LYS A 83 19.27 8.29 -1.30
CA LYS A 83 20.14 7.94 -0.16
C LYS A 83 19.55 8.40 1.16
N ALA A 84 18.99 9.62 1.23
CA ALA A 84 18.32 10.12 2.42
C ALA A 84 17.12 9.26 2.82
N VAL A 85 16.31 8.82 1.84
CA VAL A 85 15.20 7.89 2.06
C VAL A 85 15.69 6.52 2.48
N GLN A 86 16.73 5.97 1.85
CA GLN A 86 17.31 4.69 2.24
C GLN A 86 17.82 4.73 3.68
N ALA A 87 18.58 5.77 4.06
CA ALA A 87 19.07 5.94 5.43
C ALA A 87 17.93 6.11 6.47
N TYR A 88 16.77 6.61 6.04
CA TYR A 88 15.56 6.65 6.87
C TYR A 88 14.95 5.27 7.05
N VAL A 89 14.88 4.45 6.00
CA VAL A 89 14.45 3.05 6.07
C VAL A 89 15.39 2.22 6.95
N ASP A 90 16.70 2.37 6.78
CA ASP A 90 17.72 1.58 7.48
C ASP A 90 17.66 1.76 9.01
N ARG A 91 17.27 2.95 9.48
CA ARG A 91 17.06 3.23 10.92
C ARG A 91 15.66 2.85 11.42
N GLY A 92 14.88 2.13 10.63
CA GLY A 92 13.54 1.65 10.99
C GLY A 92 12.41 2.63 10.74
N GLY A 93 12.66 3.70 9.97
CA GLY A 93 11.62 4.57 9.43
C GLY A 93 10.74 3.86 8.40
N GLY A 94 9.50 4.32 8.20
CA GLY A 94 8.64 3.82 7.11
C GLY A 94 7.82 2.57 7.39
N LYS A 95 7.65 2.16 8.65
CA LYS A 95 6.88 0.95 9.04
C LYS A 95 5.39 0.96 8.65
N THR A 96 4.81 2.13 8.34
CA THR A 96 3.40 2.29 7.92
C THR A 96 3.26 3.03 6.60
N MET A 97 4.26 2.94 5.72
CA MET A 97 4.34 3.73 4.48
C MET A 97 4.53 2.83 3.25
N HIS A 98 4.46 3.41 2.06
CA HIS A 98 4.72 2.72 0.80
C HIS A 98 6.07 1.98 0.75
N LEU A 99 7.08 2.47 1.50
CA LEU A 99 8.42 1.87 1.61
C LEU A 99 8.41 0.47 2.26
N SER A 100 7.40 0.15 3.09
CA SER A 100 7.25 -1.16 3.73
C SER A 100 6.16 -2.04 3.10
N GLY A 101 5.51 -1.56 2.03
CA GLY A 101 4.39 -2.26 1.41
C GLY A 101 3.08 -2.15 2.20
N ASN A 102 2.99 -1.18 3.12
CA ASN A 102 1.86 -1.03 4.06
C ASN A 102 1.00 0.20 3.75
N ALA A 103 1.11 0.72 2.52
CA ALA A 103 0.28 1.81 2.05
C ALA A 103 -0.06 1.69 0.57
N ILE A 104 -1.20 2.25 0.17
CA ILE A 104 -1.67 2.35 -1.21
C ILE A 104 -2.29 3.73 -1.46
N ASP A 105 -2.18 4.21 -2.70
CA ASP A 105 -2.89 5.41 -3.13
C ASP A 105 -4.03 5.02 -4.08
N LEU A 106 -5.21 5.58 -3.84
CA LEU A 106 -6.36 5.47 -4.73
C LEU A 106 -6.59 6.76 -5.51
N ARG A 107 -6.93 6.60 -6.78
CA ARG A 107 -7.36 7.67 -7.67
C ARG A 107 -8.65 8.29 -7.17
N THR A 108 -8.77 9.62 -7.28
CA THR A 108 -9.98 10.34 -6.85
C THR A 108 -10.67 11.15 -7.95
N ARG A 109 -10.04 11.28 -9.14
CA ARG A 109 -10.52 12.16 -10.23
C ARG A 109 -11.90 11.79 -10.77
N ASP A 110 -12.24 10.51 -10.65
CA ASP A 110 -13.45 9.84 -11.12
C ASP A 110 -14.41 9.46 -9.98
N LEU A 111 -14.05 9.79 -8.74
CA LEU A 111 -14.87 9.52 -7.56
C LEU A 111 -15.62 10.77 -7.12
N THR A 112 -16.92 10.61 -6.88
CA THR A 112 -17.74 11.62 -6.20
C THR A 112 -17.30 11.80 -4.75
N LEU A 113 -17.69 12.90 -4.11
CA LEU A 113 -17.42 13.13 -2.68
C LEU A 113 -18.00 12.02 -1.80
N GLU A 114 -19.19 11.53 -2.14
CA GLU A 114 -19.84 10.42 -1.43
C GLU A 114 -19.03 9.12 -1.56
N GLN A 115 -18.54 8.79 -2.76
CA GLN A 115 -17.70 7.61 -2.96
C GLN A 115 -16.38 7.71 -2.17
N ARG A 116 -15.76 8.90 -2.13
CA ARG A 116 -14.57 9.12 -1.30
C ARG A 116 -14.87 8.90 0.18
N LYS A 117 -16.03 9.38 0.66
CA LYS A 117 -16.48 9.16 2.03
C LYS A 117 -16.66 7.67 2.34
N ILE A 118 -17.36 6.94 1.46
CA ILE A 118 -17.57 5.49 1.61
C ILE A 118 -16.23 4.74 1.70
N ILE A 119 -15.24 5.09 0.87
CA ILE A 119 -13.89 4.50 0.97
C ILE A 119 -13.30 4.77 2.36
N LEU A 120 -13.29 6.02 2.81
CA LEU A 120 -12.68 6.40 4.09
C LEU A 120 -13.37 5.72 5.28
N ASP A 121 -14.71 5.69 5.29
CA ASP A 121 -15.50 5.00 6.31
C ASP A 121 -15.17 3.49 6.31
N THR A 122 -15.11 2.86 5.14
CA THR A 122 -14.80 1.42 5.01
C THR A 122 -13.38 1.09 5.51
N VAL A 123 -12.42 1.96 5.21
CA VAL A 123 -11.02 1.82 5.69
C VAL A 123 -10.96 1.95 7.22
N GLU A 124 -11.70 2.89 7.80
CA GLU A 124 -11.78 3.05 9.25
C GLU A 124 -12.45 1.84 9.92
N GLU A 125 -13.53 1.30 9.34
CA GLU A 125 -14.19 0.06 9.80
C GLU A 125 -13.27 -1.17 9.74
N MET A 126 -12.31 -1.19 8.82
CA MET A 126 -11.26 -2.21 8.75
C MET A 126 -10.19 -2.02 9.85
N GLY A 127 -10.21 -0.90 10.56
CA GLY A 127 -9.24 -0.56 11.59
C GLY A 127 -7.92 -0.04 11.02
N ASP A 128 -7.97 0.56 9.82
CA ASP A 128 -6.85 1.17 9.12
C ASP A 128 -7.06 2.68 8.97
N ARG A 129 -6.10 3.37 8.37
CA ARG A 129 -6.14 4.83 8.23
C ARG A 129 -6.20 5.24 6.77
N GLY A 130 -7.27 5.92 6.40
CA GLY A 130 -7.41 6.61 5.12
C GLY A 130 -7.30 8.13 5.28
N LEU A 131 -6.67 8.81 4.33
CA LEU A 131 -6.58 10.26 4.27
C LEU A 131 -6.73 10.73 2.82
N TYR A 132 -7.59 11.73 2.59
CA TYR A 132 -7.58 12.44 1.31
C TYR A 132 -6.42 13.44 1.28
N GLU A 133 -5.50 13.25 0.35
CA GLU A 133 -4.42 14.18 0.07
C GLU A 133 -4.74 15.01 -1.18
N PRO A 134 -4.73 16.35 -1.10
CA PRO A 134 -5.11 17.20 -2.23
C PRO A 134 -4.00 17.36 -3.28
N VAL A 135 -2.74 17.03 -2.98
CA VAL A 135 -1.59 17.28 -3.87
C VAL A 135 -0.64 16.08 -3.94
N PRO A 136 -0.59 15.36 -5.08
CA PRO A 136 -1.65 15.34 -6.09
C PRO A 136 -2.96 14.78 -5.48
N PRO A 137 -4.15 14.98 -6.06
CA PRO A 137 -5.40 14.45 -5.49
C PRO A 137 -5.44 12.90 -5.43
N HIS A 138 -5.38 12.32 -4.24
CA HIS A 138 -5.54 10.87 -4.01
C HIS A 138 -6.10 10.57 -2.61
N ILE A 139 -6.52 9.33 -2.39
CA ILE A 139 -6.72 8.81 -1.02
C ILE A 139 -5.49 7.95 -0.70
N ASP A 140 -4.68 8.38 0.26
CA ASP A 140 -3.64 7.56 0.88
C ASP A 140 -4.30 6.64 1.91
N ILE A 141 -3.97 5.35 1.88
CA ILE A 141 -4.42 4.36 2.85
C ILE A 141 -3.20 3.68 3.42
N SER A 142 -3.05 3.73 4.74
CA SER A 142 -2.04 2.98 5.49
C SER A 142 -2.70 1.91 6.36
N PHE A 143 -2.17 0.69 6.30
CA PHE A 143 -2.77 -0.49 6.89
C PHE A 143 -1.72 -1.42 7.54
N ARG A 144 -2.19 -2.35 8.37
CA ARG A 144 -1.32 -3.33 9.09
C ARG A 144 -1.01 -4.56 8.20
N GLN A 145 0.13 -5.23 8.41
CA GLN A 145 0.59 -6.39 7.61
C GLN A 145 -0.13 -7.72 7.90
N ASP A 146 -1.34 -7.70 8.44
CA ASP A 146 -2.07 -8.91 8.84
C ASP A 146 -3.18 -9.34 7.87
N TYR A 147 -3.20 -8.80 6.65
CA TYR A 147 -4.14 -9.14 5.59
C TYR A 147 -3.72 -10.31 4.70
N THR A 148 -2.48 -10.80 4.79
CA THR A 148 -2.12 -12.11 4.22
C THR A 148 -2.83 -13.23 4.97
N PRO A 149 -3.64 -14.07 4.30
CA PRO A 149 -4.21 -15.25 4.94
C PRO A 149 -3.07 -16.11 5.48
N LYS A 150 -3.06 -16.38 6.79
CA LYS A 150 -2.16 -17.40 7.36
C LYS A 150 -2.39 -18.69 6.57
N LYS A 151 -1.39 -19.18 5.84
CA LYS A 151 -1.45 -20.51 5.19
C LYS A 151 -1.87 -21.50 6.28
N LYS A 152 -3.11 -21.99 6.21
CA LYS A 152 -3.49 -23.15 7.00
C LYS A 152 -2.60 -24.28 6.46
N ASN A 153 -1.68 -24.77 7.28
CA ASN A 153 -0.99 -26.02 6.97
C ASN A 153 -2.09 -27.06 6.75
N LEU A 154 -2.33 -27.40 5.49
CA LEU A 154 -3.26 -28.44 5.11
C LEU A 154 -2.59 -29.75 5.53
N ILE A 155 -2.81 -30.16 6.78
CA ILE A 155 -2.51 -31.52 7.20
C ILE A 155 -3.48 -32.39 6.40
N ILE A 156 -3.00 -32.98 5.32
CA ILE A 156 -3.73 -34.02 4.58
C ILE A 156 -3.51 -35.31 5.37
N PRO A 157 -4.48 -35.82 6.15
CA PRO A 157 -4.36 -37.16 6.69
C PRO A 157 -4.41 -38.14 5.51
N TYR A 158 -3.31 -38.85 5.25
CA TYR A 158 -3.32 -40.00 4.37
C TYR A 158 -4.24 -41.06 4.98
N LEU A 159 -5.48 -41.15 4.49
CA LEU A 159 -6.33 -42.32 4.71
C LEU A 159 -5.73 -43.46 3.89
N ILE A 160 -4.94 -44.31 4.55
CA ILE A 160 -4.56 -45.62 4.03
C ILE A 160 -5.84 -46.46 3.98
N ILE A 161 -6.44 -46.56 2.80
CA ILE A 161 -7.47 -47.57 2.52
C ILE A 161 -6.73 -48.90 2.41
N ALA A 162 -6.73 -49.69 3.49
CA ALA A 162 -6.35 -51.09 3.42
C ALA A 162 -7.42 -51.83 2.60
N GLY A 163 -7.06 -52.16 1.36
CA GLY A 163 -7.90 -52.94 0.45
C GLY A 163 -8.15 -54.34 1.04
N VAL A 164 -9.42 -54.67 1.16
CA VAL A 164 -9.94 -56.02 1.40
C VAL A 164 -9.52 -56.90 0.22
N LEU A 165 -8.60 -57.83 0.46
CA LEU A 165 -8.29 -58.90 -0.48
C LEU A 165 -9.26 -60.07 -0.22
N TRP A 166 -10.25 -60.18 -1.09
CA TRP A 166 -11.01 -61.40 -1.34
C TRP A 166 -10.02 -62.51 -1.75
N MET A 167 -10.05 -63.66 -1.09
CA MET A 167 -9.59 -64.91 -1.69
C MET A 167 -10.78 -65.84 -1.84
N ALA A 168 -11.20 -66.00 -3.09
CA ALA A 168 -11.95 -67.16 -3.55
C ALA A 168 -10.93 -68.17 -4.08
N THR A 169 -10.89 -69.35 -3.45
CA THR A 169 -10.79 -70.71 -4.02
C THR A 169 -10.67 -71.69 -2.87
#